data_AF-A0A951EQM2-F1
#
_entry.id   AF-A0A951EQM2-F1
#
_cell.length_a   1.000
_cell.length_b   1.000
_cell.length_c   1.000
_cell.angle_alpha   90.00
_cell.angle_beta   90.00
_cell.angle_gamma   90.00
#
_symmetry.space_group_name_H-M   'P 1'
#
loop_
_entity.id
_entity.type
_entity.pdbx_description
1 polymer ?
#
loop_
_entity_poly.entity_id
_entity_poly.type
_entity_poly.pdbx_seq_one_letter_code
_entity_poly.pdbx_strand_id
1 'polypeptide(L)' 'MAVGKPEQAARALLAAHRQAPAEVRGRPSILMIVTDLAGRHPRVTEVRELAAAVGEQAWISR' A
#
# COMPACT_ATOMS: atom_id res chain seq x y z
N MET A 1 0.05 19.34 -11.27
CA MET A 1 -0.61 18.02 -11.30
C MET A 1 -1.01 17.67 -9.88
N ALA A 2 -2.31 17.65 -9.57
CA ALA A 2 -2.76 17.28 -8.24
C ALA A 2 -2.59 15.76 -8.08
N VAL A 3 -1.60 15.34 -7.31
CA VAL A 3 -1.51 13.96 -6.83
C VAL A 3 -2.80 13.68 -6.06
N GLY A 4 -3.54 12.63 -6.44
CA GLY A 4 -4.71 12.22 -5.67
C GLY A 4 -4.28 11.72 -4.29
N LYS A 5 -5.21 11.81 -3.33
CA LYS A 5 -4.99 11.32 -1.96
C LYS A 5 -4.53 9.85 -1.90
N PRO A 6 -5.05 8.90 -2.71
CA PRO A 6 -4.60 7.50 -2.63
C PRO A 6 -3.19 7.31 -3.20
N GLU A 7 -2.82 8.01 -4.27
CA GLU A 7 -1.45 7.98 -4.83
C GLU A 7 -0.43 8.52 -3.82
N GLN A 8 -0.76 9.62 -3.14
CA GLN A 8 0.11 10.21 -2.12
C GLN A 8 0.33 9.27 -0.94
N ALA A 9 -0.77 8.70 -0.42
CA ALA A 9 -0.72 7.76 0.68
C ALA A 9 0.09 6.51 0.32
N ALA A 10 -0.15 5.98 -0.89
CA ALA A 10 0.57 4.81 -1.37
C ALA A 10 2.08 5.07 -1.49
N ARG A 11 2.48 6.21 -2.05
CA ARG A 11 3.89 6.59 -2.15
C ARG A 11 4.55 6.79 -0.80
N ALA A 12 3.87 7.44 0.15
CA ALA A 12 4.39 7.65 1.50
C ALA A 12 4.62 6.32 2.23
N LEU A 13 3.64 5.40 2.15
CA LEU A 13 3.75 4.07 2.74
C LEU A 13 4.81 3.22 2.05
N LEU A 14 4.95 3.31 0.73
CA LEU A 14 5.99 2.61 -0.01
C LEU A 14 7.39 3.13 0.36
N ALA A 15 7.55 4.44 0.53
CA ALA A 15 8.79 5.04 0.99
C ALA A 15 9.15 4.59 2.41
N ALA A 16 8.17 4.61 3.33
CA ALA A 16 8.35 4.09 4.69
C ALA A 16 8.70 2.59 4.68
N HIS A 17 8.06 1.80 3.82
CA HIS A 17 8.36 0.38 3.67
C HIS A 17 9.78 0.12 3.20
N ARG A 18 10.30 0.93 2.26
CA ARG A 18 11.69 0.83 1.80
C ARG A 18 12.71 1.17 2.89
N GLN A 19 12.37 2.09 3.79
CA GLN A 19 13.24 2.47 4.91
C GLN A 19 13.19 1.47 6.06
N ALA A 20 12.00 0.94 6.38
CA ALA A 20 11.79 0.02 7.50
C ALA A 20 10.71 -1.04 7.17
N PRO A 21 11.07 -2.10 6.41
CA PRO A 21 10.10 -3.11 5.99
C PRO A 21 9.41 -3.82 7.15
N ALA A 22 10.15 -4.12 8.22
CA ALA A 22 9.67 -4.85 9.39
C ALA A 22 8.66 -4.04 10.22
N GLU A 23 8.86 -2.73 10.34
CA GLU A 23 7.94 -1.82 11.05
C GLU A 23 6.62 -1.65 10.30
N VAL A 24 6.68 -1.57 8.97
CA VAL A 24 5.48 -1.44 8.14
C VAL A 24 4.67 -2.75 8.12
N ARG A 25 5.33 -3.91 7.99
CA ARG A 25 4.66 -5.22 8.01
C ARG A 25 4.25 -5.66 9.43
N GLY A 26 4.97 -5.23 10.45
CA GLY A 26 4.72 -5.60 11.85
C GLY A 26 3.57 -4.81 12.50
N ARG A 27 3.01 -3.81 11.81
CA ARG A 27 1.94 -2.96 12.32
C ARG A 27 0.62 -3.30 11.62
N PRO A 28 -0.31 -3.99 12.30
CA PRO A 28 -1.59 -4.39 11.70
C PRO A 28 -2.42 -3.21 11.17
N SER A 29 -2.34 -2.05 11.82
CA SER A 29 -3.04 -0.85 11.36
C SER A 29 -2.52 -0.34 10.01
N ILE A 30 -1.24 -0.51 9.72
CA ILE A 30 -0.65 -0.13 8.44
C ILE A 30 -1.11 -1.11 7.36
N LEU A 31 -1.07 -2.41 7.63
CA LEU A 31 -1.59 -3.42 6.70
C LEU A 31 -3.06 -3.16 6.36
N MET A 32 -3.90 -2.85 7.35
CA MET A 32 -5.31 -2.52 7.14
C MET A 32 -5.51 -1.30 6.21
N ILE A 33 -4.66 -0.27 6.34
CA ILE A 33 -4.69 0.88 5.42
C ILE A 33 -4.29 0.45 4.00
N VAL A 34 -3.27 -0.41 3.85
CA VAL A 34 -2.87 -0.94 2.55
C VAL A 34 -3.98 -1.76 1.91
N THR A 35 -4.64 -2.64 2.67
CA THR A 35 -5.76 -3.45 2.20
C THR A 35 -6.94 -2.57 1.79
N ASP A 36 -7.30 -1.54 2.57
CA ASP A 36 -8.38 -0.60 2.22
C ASP A 36 -8.05 0.19 0.95
N LEU A 37 -6.83 0.71 0.83
CA LEU A 37 -6.36 1.38 -0.39
C LEU A 37 -6.44 0.45 -1.60
N ALA A 38 -5.96 -0.80 -1.47
CA ALA A 38 -5.96 -1.76 -2.55
C ALA A 38 -7.36 -2.23 -2.96
N GLY A 39 -8.29 -2.34 -2.01
CA GLY A 39 -9.69 -2.65 -2.28
C GLY A 39 -10.44 -1.49 -2.96
N ARG A 40 -10.23 -0.25 -2.51
CA ARG A 40 -10.93 0.93 -3.06
C ARG A 40 -10.31 1.47 -4.36
N HIS A 41 -9.01 1.32 -4.52
CA HIS A 41 -8.24 1.91 -5.61
C HIS A 41 -7.35 0.89 -6.34
N PRO A 42 -7.89 -0.27 -6.80
CA PRO A 42 -7.09 -1.34 -7.40
C PRO A 42 -6.44 -0.96 -8.73
N ARG A 43 -6.93 0.11 -9.40
CA ARG A 43 -6.39 0.59 -10.68
C ARG A 43 -5.25 1.61 -10.53
N VAL A 44 -4.98 2.08 -9.31
CA VAL A 44 -3.89 3.03 -9.05
C VAL A 44 -2.58 2.25 -8.99
N THR A 45 -1.62 2.63 -9.84
CA THR A 45 -0.34 1.92 -9.99
C THR A 45 0.42 1.84 -8.66
N GLU A 46 0.52 2.96 -7.95
CA GLU A 46 1.25 3.05 -6.69
C GLU A 46 0.62 2.20 -5.58
N VAL A 47 -0.71 2.06 -5.59
CA VAL A 47 -1.44 1.20 -4.65
C VAL A 47 -1.13 -0.28 -4.94
N ARG A 48 -1.09 -0.67 -6.21
CA ARG A 48 -0.71 -2.03 -6.61
C ARG A 48 0.74 -2.36 -6.25
N GLU A 49 1.66 -1.40 -6.46
CA GLU A 49 3.07 -1.54 -6.07
C GLU A 49 3.23 -1.68 -4.57
N LEU A 50 2.49 -0.88 -3.78
CA LEU A 50 2.47 -0.99 -2.34
C LEU A 50 1.95 -2.35 -1.88
N ALA A 51 0.81 -2.80 -2.40
CA ALA A 51 0.25 -4.12 -2.10
C ALA A 51 1.22 -5.26 -2.46
N ALA A 52 1.96 -5.13 -3.57
CA ALA A 52 3.01 -6.07 -3.96
C ALA A 52 4.15 -6.10 -2.93
N ALA A 53 4.63 -4.91 -2.55
CA ALA A 53 5.75 -4.76 -1.65
C ALA A 53 5.45 -5.32 -0.24
N VAL A 54 4.21 -5.20 0.24
CA VAL A 54 3.83 -5.74 1.55
C VAL A 54 3.41 -7.21 1.51
N GLY A 55 3.15 -7.79 0.33
CA GLY A 55 2.74 -9.19 0.16
C GLY A 55 1.22 -9.45 0.11
N GLU A 56 0.40 -8.39 0.04
CA GLU A 56 -1.07 -8.46 0.05
C GLU A 56 -1.67 -8.83 -1.31
N GLN A 57 -0.90 -8.77 -2.41
CA GLN A 57 -1.37 -9.10 -3.76
C GLN A 57 -1.95 -10.52 -3.90
N ALA A 58 -1.47 -11.46 -3.08
CA ALA A 58 -1.93 -12.84 -3.09
C ALA A 58 -3.35 -13.02 -2.52
N TRP A 59 -3.85 -12.05 -1.73
CA TRP A 59 -5.16 -12.11 -1.10
C TRP A 59 -6.24 -11.35 -1.88
N ILE A 60 -5.86 -10.25 -2.55
CA ILE A 60 -6.78 -9.42 -3.35
C ILE A 60 -7.19 -10.11 -4.67
N SER A 61 -6.36 -11.03 -5.17
CA SER A 61 -6.58 -11.74 -6.45
C SER A 61 -7.41 -13.03 -6.29
N ARG A 62 -7.95 -13.31 -5.09
CA ARG A 62 -8.66 -14.55 -4.75
C ARG A 62 -10.16 -14.35 -4.62
#